data_AF-A0A1Q7RIG9-F1
#
_entry.id   AF-A0A1Q7RIG9-F1
#
_cell.length_a   1.000
_cell.length_b   1.000
_cell.length_c   1.000
_cell.angle_alpha   90.00
_cell.angle_beta   90.00
_cell.angle_gamma   90.00
#
_symmetry.space_group_name_H-M   'P 1'
#
loop_
_entity.id
_entity.type
_entity.pdbx_description
1 polymer ?
#
loop_
_entity_poly.entity_id
_entity_poly.type
_entity_poly.pdbx_seq_one_letter_code
_entity_poly.pdbx_strand_id
1 'polypeptide(L)'
;MNVTSDNTDPSHGDKNGTPPAHGANSGSHGDQSPTDNLSAEELRRLLADKEAEHAKVLADNQKYRKERQDQKAAEQAREAQEQAKKEAQLREQNQYKELAEKYGAEVQQLKPVQEDYIALSTVLADQLKAQVKDWPQEVKDLLPSDDTPIKDRYPQVQKLQAFVDKLQATPATKPGHAPNPKPATQTPEGYQKKLEDQLRASGKYRA
;
A
#
# COMPACT_ATOMS: atom_id res chain seq x y z
N MET A 1 22.56 14.55 -0.82
CA MET A 1 23.92 14.00 -0.72
C MET A 1 24.50 13.97 -2.12
N ASN A 2 25.58 14.71 -2.33
CA ASN A 2 26.21 14.97 -3.64
C ASN A 2 26.75 13.67 -4.25
N VAL A 3 26.36 13.39 -5.49
CA VAL A 3 27.08 12.44 -6.35
C VAL A 3 27.95 13.29 -7.26
N THR A 4 29.23 13.39 -6.91
CA THR A 4 30.29 13.92 -7.77
C THR A 4 30.45 12.98 -8.97
N SER A 5 30.10 13.48 -10.15
CA SER A 5 30.40 12.86 -11.44
C SER A 5 31.83 13.22 -11.83
N ASP A 6 32.79 12.34 -11.55
CA ASP A 6 34.11 12.41 -12.17
C ASP A 6 33.99 11.95 -13.62
N ASN A 7 33.87 12.95 -14.49
CA ASN A 7 33.96 12.86 -15.93
C ASN A 7 35.45 12.80 -16.30
N THR A 8 36.02 11.59 -16.33
CA THR A 8 37.36 11.36 -16.86
C THR A 8 37.23 10.81 -18.27
N ASP A 9 37.21 11.73 -19.22
CA ASP A 9 37.48 11.52 -20.64
C ASP A 9 38.97 11.19 -20.83
N PRO A 10 39.34 10.00 -21.33
CA PRO A 10 40.66 9.75 -21.86
C PRO A 10 40.56 9.72 -23.39
N SER A 11 40.87 10.88 -23.97
CA SER A 11 41.89 10.99 -25.01
C SER A 11 41.57 10.22 -26.30
N HIS A 12 40.93 10.94 -27.22
CA HIS A 12 41.10 10.74 -28.65
C HIS A 12 42.59 10.81 -29.01
N GLY A 13 43.25 9.66 -28.97
CA GLY A 13 44.55 9.45 -29.60
C GLY A 13 44.37 9.40 -31.11
N ASP A 14 44.42 10.57 -31.75
CA ASP A 14 44.71 10.73 -33.17
C ASP A 14 46.04 10.03 -33.51
N LYS A 15 45.96 8.77 -33.92
CA LYS A 15 47.06 8.11 -34.63
C LYS A 15 46.92 8.42 -36.10
N ASN A 16 47.28 9.66 -36.44
CA ASN A 16 47.62 10.06 -37.79
C ASN A 16 48.92 9.34 -38.19
N GLY A 17 48.80 8.05 -38.49
CA GLY A 17 49.88 7.22 -39.00
C GLY A 17 50.05 7.46 -40.49
N THR A 18 50.93 8.39 -40.83
CA THR A 18 51.51 8.52 -42.17
C THR A 18 51.87 7.13 -42.70
N PRO A 19 51.30 6.67 -43.83
CA PRO A 19 51.72 5.42 -44.42
C PRO A 19 53.20 5.56 -44.83
N PRO A 20 54.07 4.59 -44.54
CA PRO A 20 55.45 4.64 -45.02
C PRO A 20 55.43 4.68 -46.56
N ALA A 21 56.04 5.72 -47.11
CA ALA A 21 56.34 5.81 -48.53
C ALA A 21 57.22 4.60 -48.91
N HIS A 22 56.63 3.61 -49.56
CA HIS A 22 57.38 2.52 -50.16
C HIS A 22 58.31 3.10 -51.22
N GLY A 23 59.61 3.04 -50.93
CA GLY A 23 60.66 3.30 -51.91
C GLY A 23 60.45 2.41 -53.12
N ALA A 24 60.32 3.04 -54.28
CA ALA A 24 60.33 2.40 -55.57
C ALA A 24 61.71 1.75 -55.78
N ASN A 25 61.83 0.47 -55.44
CA ASN A 25 62.93 -0.36 -55.89
C ASN A 25 62.54 -0.98 -57.25
N SER A 26 62.87 -0.29 -58.34
CA SER A 26 62.74 -0.82 -59.70
C SER A 26 63.88 -1.81 -59.99
N GLY A 27 63.82 -2.96 -59.34
CA GLY A 27 64.57 -4.15 -59.74
C GLY A 27 63.84 -4.83 -60.89
N SER A 28 64.12 -4.43 -62.12
CA SER A 28 63.69 -5.14 -63.33
C SER A 28 64.49 -6.44 -63.45
N HIS A 29 64.12 -7.44 -62.66
CA HIS A 29 64.43 -8.83 -62.98
C HIS A 29 63.40 -9.31 -63.98
N GLY A 30 63.86 -9.68 -65.19
CA GLY A 30 63.08 -10.41 -66.17
C GLY A 30 62.71 -11.76 -65.58
N ASP A 31 61.61 -11.78 -64.83
CA ASP A 31 60.98 -12.99 -64.36
C ASP A 31 60.32 -13.63 -65.58
N GLN A 32 61.02 -14.61 -66.16
CA GLN A 32 60.45 -15.48 -67.18
C GLN A 32 59.20 -16.09 -66.57
N SER A 33 58.02 -15.65 -67.02
CA SER A 33 56.76 -16.17 -66.52
C SER A 33 56.79 -17.70 -66.69
N PRO A 34 56.57 -18.50 -65.64
CA PRO A 34 56.68 -19.96 -65.68
C PRO A 34 55.63 -20.62 -66.60
N THR A 35 54.87 -19.82 -67.35
CA THR A 35 53.87 -20.22 -68.33
C THR A 35 54.44 -20.57 -69.69
N ASP A 36 55.70 -20.21 -70.00
CA ASP A 36 56.24 -20.28 -71.36
C ASP A 36 56.45 -21.71 -71.90
N ASN A 37 56.29 -22.75 -71.06
CA ASN A 37 56.40 -24.16 -71.46
C ASN A 37 55.29 -25.08 -70.92
N LEU A 38 54.15 -24.53 -70.48
CA LEU A 38 53.02 -25.36 -70.04
C LEU A 38 52.27 -25.93 -71.24
N SER A 39 51.99 -27.23 -71.21
CA SER A 39 51.08 -27.85 -72.17
C SER A 39 49.67 -27.22 -72.06
N ALA A 40 48.91 -27.22 -73.15
CA ALA A 40 47.55 -26.67 -73.16
C ALA A 40 46.63 -27.31 -72.11
N GLU A 41 46.91 -28.55 -71.70
CA GLU A 41 46.16 -29.23 -70.63
C GLU A 41 46.52 -28.71 -69.24
N GLU A 42 47.79 -28.43 -68.98
CA GLU A 42 48.24 -27.85 -67.70
C GLU A 42 47.72 -26.43 -67.51
N LEU A 43 47.67 -25.63 -68.58
CA LEU A 43 47.11 -24.28 -68.54
C LEU A 43 45.60 -24.30 -68.21
N ARG A 44 44.86 -25.28 -68.73
CA ARG A 44 43.44 -25.49 -68.39
C ARG A 44 43.24 -25.90 -66.93
N ARG A 45 44.09 -26.77 -66.39
CA ARG A 45 44.05 -27.15 -64.96
C ARG A 45 44.34 -25.96 -64.06
N LEU A 46 45.37 -25.17 -64.39
CA LEU A 46 45.72 -23.97 -63.63
C LEU A 46 44.58 -22.94 -63.63
N LEU A 47 43.92 -22.71 -64.77
CA LEU A 47 42.75 -21.83 -64.86
C LEU A 47 41.60 -22.35 -64.00
N ALA A 48 41.28 -23.65 -64.07
CA ALA A 48 40.23 -24.25 -63.26
C ALA A 48 40.52 -24.13 -61.75
N ASP A 49 41.76 -24.34 -61.33
CA ASP A 49 42.19 -24.18 -59.94
C ASP A 49 42.06 -22.72 -59.48
N LYS A 50 42.43 -21.76 -60.34
CA LYS A 50 42.30 -20.33 -60.04
C LYS A 50 40.85 -19.86 -59.96
N GLU A 51 39.99 -20.37 -60.84
CA GLU A 51 38.55 -20.12 -60.79
C GLU A 51 37.93 -20.69 -59.50
N ALA A 52 38.33 -21.90 -59.10
CA ALA A 52 37.89 -22.52 -57.85
C ALA A 52 38.36 -21.72 -56.61
N GLU A 53 39.62 -21.26 -56.62
CA GLU A 53 40.18 -20.40 -55.57
C GLU A 53 39.40 -19.08 -55.45
N HIS A 54 39.12 -18.41 -56.57
CA HIS A 54 38.34 -17.18 -56.59
C HIS A 54 36.89 -17.39 -56.10
N ALA A 55 36.24 -18.48 -56.53
CA ALA A 55 34.91 -18.84 -56.07
C ALA A 55 34.87 -19.04 -54.54
N LYS A 56 35.90 -19.69 -53.97
CA LYS A 56 36.04 -19.86 -52.53
C LYS A 56 36.20 -18.52 -51.81
N VAL A 57 37.07 -17.64 -52.30
CA VAL A 57 37.28 -16.30 -51.72
C VAL A 57 35.99 -15.47 -51.75
N LEU A 58 35.18 -15.56 -52.81
CA LEU A 58 33.89 -14.88 -52.86
C LEU A 58 32.90 -15.43 -51.83
N ALA A 59 32.82 -16.76 -51.69
CA ALA A 59 31.95 -17.39 -50.69
C ALA A 59 32.36 -17.00 -49.26
N ASP A 60 33.67 -17.01 -48.96
CA ASP A 60 34.21 -16.60 -47.66
C ASP A 60 33.93 -15.12 -47.37
N ASN A 61 34.08 -14.24 -48.37
CA ASN A 61 33.74 -12.83 -48.24
C ASN A 61 32.24 -12.59 -47.99
N GLN A 62 31.36 -13.34 -48.66
CA GLN A 62 29.92 -13.26 -48.42
C GLN A 62 29.58 -13.69 -47.00
N LYS A 63 30.18 -14.79 -46.53
CA LYS A 63 30.02 -15.26 -45.15
C LYS A 63 30.48 -14.20 -44.14
N TYR A 64 31.65 -13.60 -44.36
CA TYR A 64 32.19 -12.55 -43.49
C TYR A 64 31.29 -11.31 -43.43
N ARG A 65 30.75 -10.86 -44.58
CA ARG A 65 29.81 -9.73 -44.62
C ARG A 65 28.54 -10.02 -43.84
N LYS A 66 27.98 -11.23 -43.99
CA LYS A 66 26.79 -11.66 -43.25
C LYS A 66 27.08 -11.70 -41.75
N GLU A 67 28.17 -12.31 -41.33
CA GLU A 67 28.56 -12.37 -39.93
C GLU A 67 28.72 -10.98 -39.31
N ARG A 68 29.36 -10.04 -40.01
CA ARG A 68 29.48 -8.65 -39.56
C ARG A 68 28.14 -7.93 -39.46
N GLN A 69 27.21 -8.19 -40.38
CA GLN A 69 25.87 -7.64 -40.32
C GLN A 69 25.08 -8.20 -39.14
N ASP A 70 25.16 -9.51 -38.91
CA ASP A 70 24.51 -10.20 -37.79
C ASP A 70 25.08 -9.70 -36.45
N GLN A 71 26.40 -9.51 -36.34
CA GLN A 71 27.05 -8.93 -35.16
C GLN A 71 26.55 -7.50 -34.89
N LYS A 72 26.50 -6.64 -35.92
CA LYS A 72 26.01 -5.26 -35.76
C LYS A 72 24.54 -5.23 -35.35
N ALA A 73 23.70 -6.09 -35.93
CA ALA A 73 22.30 -6.20 -35.56
C ALA A 73 22.13 -6.70 -34.12
N ALA A 74 22.94 -7.68 -33.70
CA ALA A 74 22.92 -8.18 -32.33
C ALA A 74 23.38 -7.12 -31.31
N GLU A 75 24.39 -6.33 -31.63
CA GLU A 75 24.87 -5.21 -30.81
C GLU A 75 23.79 -4.14 -30.66
N GLN A 76 23.19 -3.70 -31.77
CA GLN A 76 22.08 -2.73 -31.74
C GLN A 76 20.87 -3.25 -30.94
N ALA A 77 20.55 -4.54 -31.05
CA ALA A 77 19.47 -5.14 -30.27
C ALA A 77 19.77 -5.15 -28.76
N ARG A 78 21.03 -5.40 -28.37
CA ARG A 78 21.46 -5.34 -26.97
C ARG A 78 21.41 -3.91 -26.43
N GLU A 79 21.92 -2.94 -27.16
CA GLU A 79 21.87 -1.52 -26.78
C GLU A 79 20.42 -1.04 -26.63
N ALA A 80 19.54 -1.38 -27.57
CA ALA A 80 18.12 -1.05 -27.49
C ALA A 80 17.46 -1.70 -26.26
N GLN A 81 17.81 -2.95 -25.94
CA GLN A 81 17.30 -3.62 -24.75
C GLN A 81 17.79 -2.96 -23.45
N GLU A 82 19.06 -2.54 -23.40
CA GLU A 82 19.62 -1.84 -22.25
C GLU A 82 18.97 -0.46 -22.05
N GLN A 83 18.75 0.29 -23.13
CA GLN A 83 18.04 1.56 -23.08
C GLN A 83 16.60 1.36 -22.60
N ALA A 84 15.89 0.35 -23.12
CA ALA A 84 14.54 0.03 -22.68
C ALA A 84 14.49 -0.34 -21.18
N LYS A 85 15.48 -1.08 -20.69
CA LYS A 85 15.59 -1.41 -19.24
C LYS A 85 15.83 -0.16 -18.40
N LYS A 86 16.75 0.72 -18.81
CA LYS A 86 17.02 1.99 -18.11
C LYS A 86 15.79 2.88 -18.06
N GLU A 87 15.07 2.99 -19.18
CA GLU A 87 13.85 3.77 -19.25
C GLU A 87 12.74 3.18 -18.37
N ALA A 88 12.59 1.85 -18.36
CA ALA A 88 11.63 1.18 -17.47
C ALA A 88 11.93 1.44 -15.99
N GLN A 89 13.20 1.32 -15.57
CA GLN A 89 13.62 1.63 -14.20
C GLN A 89 13.34 3.10 -13.83
N LEU A 90 13.59 4.04 -14.74
CA LEU A 90 13.31 5.45 -14.50
C LEU A 90 11.80 5.70 -14.36
N ARG A 91 10.97 5.05 -15.18
CA ARG A 91 9.51 5.14 -15.06
C ARG A 91 9.02 4.59 -13.72
N GLU A 92 9.52 3.43 -13.28
CA GLU A 92 9.18 2.86 -11.97
C GLU A 92 9.59 3.80 -10.83
N GLN A 93 10.81 4.35 -10.88
CA GLN A 93 11.28 5.31 -9.88
C GLN A 93 10.38 6.54 -9.79
N ASN A 94 9.95 7.09 -10.93
CA ASN A 94 9.04 8.22 -10.96
C ASN A 94 7.67 7.87 -10.38
N GLN A 95 7.12 6.69 -10.69
CA GLN A 95 5.87 6.22 -10.10
C GLN A 95 5.96 6.11 -8.57
N TYR A 96 7.06 5.57 -8.04
CA TYR A 96 7.25 5.48 -6.59
C TYR A 96 7.38 6.86 -5.94
N LYS A 97 8.04 7.81 -6.61
CA LYS A 97 8.17 9.19 -6.14
C LYS A 97 6.80 9.88 -6.06
N GLU A 98 6.00 9.80 -7.12
CA GLU A 98 4.64 10.36 -7.14
C GLU A 98 3.76 9.75 -6.04
N LEU A 99 3.87 8.43 -5.84
CA LEU A 99 3.13 7.73 -4.80
C LEU A 99 3.55 8.19 -3.39
N ALA A 100 4.86 8.34 -3.15
CA ALA A 100 5.40 8.84 -1.89
C ALA A 100 4.96 10.28 -1.62
N GLU A 101 4.97 11.15 -2.63
CA GLU A 101 4.48 12.53 -2.51
C GLU A 101 2.98 12.57 -2.18
N LYS A 102 2.17 11.73 -2.83
CA LYS A 102 0.74 11.63 -2.56
C LYS A 102 0.47 11.20 -1.11
N TYR A 103 1.11 10.12 -0.64
CA TYR A 103 0.94 9.66 0.74
C TYR A 103 1.50 10.65 1.76
N GLY A 104 2.62 11.31 1.44
CA GLY A 104 3.18 12.38 2.26
C GLY A 104 2.18 13.53 2.46
N ALA A 105 1.50 13.94 1.38
CA ALA A 105 0.46 14.97 1.44
C ALA A 105 -0.77 14.52 2.25
N GLU A 106 -1.23 13.27 2.05
CA GLU A 106 -2.37 12.71 2.80
C GLU A 106 -2.09 12.67 4.31
N VAL A 107 -0.89 12.23 4.72
CA VAL A 107 -0.48 12.24 6.13
C VAL A 107 -0.46 13.66 6.71
N GLN A 108 0.02 14.64 5.95
CA GLN A 108 0.01 16.05 6.38
C GLN A 108 -1.42 16.59 6.55
N GLN A 109 -2.37 16.16 5.72
CA GLN A 109 -3.79 16.53 5.85
C GLN A 109 -4.48 15.84 7.03
N LEU A 110 -4.08 14.61 7.36
CA LEU A 110 -4.65 13.86 8.49
C LEU A 110 -4.12 14.31 9.85
N LYS A 111 -2.92 14.88 9.90
CA LYS A 111 -2.31 15.36 11.15
C LYS A 111 -3.18 16.38 11.92
N PRO A 112 -3.69 17.47 11.32
CA PRO A 112 -4.56 18.39 12.06
C PRO A 112 -5.87 17.73 12.50
N VAL A 113 -6.43 16.81 11.71
CA VAL A 113 -7.64 16.06 12.09
C VAL A 113 -7.38 15.20 13.34
N GLN A 114 -6.19 14.59 13.44
CA GLN A 114 -5.78 13.87 14.63
C GLN A 114 -5.64 14.79 15.84
N GLU A 115 -5.02 15.96 15.68
CA GLU A 115 -4.87 16.96 16.73
C GLU A 115 -6.23 17.48 17.23
N ASP A 116 -7.16 17.76 16.31
CA ASP A 116 -8.54 18.16 16.62
C ASP A 116 -9.29 17.07 17.38
N TYR A 117 -9.15 15.81 16.98
CA TYR A 117 -9.77 14.69 17.67
C TYR A 117 -9.22 14.52 19.09
N ILE A 118 -7.90 14.67 19.28
CA ILE A 118 -7.28 14.64 20.60
C ILE A 118 -7.83 15.78 21.46
N ALA A 119 -7.84 17.02 20.94
CA ALA A 119 -8.36 18.18 21.66
C ALA A 119 -9.84 17.98 22.07
N LEU A 120 -10.69 17.51 21.15
CA LEU A 120 -12.10 17.22 21.43
C LEU A 120 -12.25 16.10 22.47
N SER A 121 -11.43 15.06 22.40
CA SER A 121 -11.46 13.95 23.36
C SER A 121 -11.12 14.42 24.78
N THR A 122 -10.19 15.36 24.93
CA THR A 122 -9.85 15.96 26.22
C THR A 122 -10.99 16.80 26.76
N VAL A 123 -11.59 17.67 25.93
CA VAL A 123 -12.75 18.48 26.34
C VAL A 123 -13.92 17.61 26.79
N LEU A 124 -14.22 16.52 26.06
CA LEU A 124 -15.25 15.57 26.44
C LEU A 124 -14.90 14.84 27.75
N ALA A 125 -13.65 14.45 27.95
CA ALA A 125 -13.21 13.81 29.19
C ALA A 125 -13.40 14.73 30.40
N ASP A 126 -13.04 16.01 30.28
CA ASP A 126 -13.23 17.03 31.32
C ASP A 126 -14.71 17.29 31.60
N GLN A 127 -15.54 17.37 30.56
CA GLN A 127 -17.00 17.51 30.70
C GLN A 127 -17.61 16.31 31.45
N LEU A 128 -17.23 15.09 31.10
CA LEU A 128 -17.70 13.89 31.81
C LEU A 128 -17.23 13.90 33.26
N LYS A 129 -15.98 14.28 33.52
CA LYS A 129 -15.45 14.37 34.89
C LYS A 129 -16.22 15.40 35.72
N ALA A 130 -16.56 16.54 35.13
CA ALA A 130 -17.37 17.57 35.78
C ALA A 130 -18.80 17.09 36.05
N GLN A 131 -19.45 16.45 35.07
CA GLN A 131 -20.81 15.94 35.19
C GLN A 131 -20.94 14.90 36.31
N VAL A 132 -19.96 14.00 36.41
CA VAL A 132 -20.02 12.85 37.32
C VAL A 132 -19.53 13.20 38.74
N LYS A 133 -18.88 14.36 38.91
CA LYS A 133 -18.36 14.83 40.20
C LYS A 133 -19.41 14.81 41.31
N ASP A 134 -20.65 15.17 40.99
CA ASP A 134 -21.74 15.32 41.98
C ASP A 134 -22.70 14.12 41.99
N TRP A 135 -22.36 13.01 41.31
CA TRP A 135 -23.19 11.81 41.31
C TRP A 135 -23.11 11.04 42.65
N PRO A 136 -24.16 10.25 42.99
CA PRO A 136 -24.13 9.33 44.13
C PRO A 136 -22.97 8.32 44.02
N GLN A 137 -22.42 7.89 45.16
CA GLN A 137 -21.25 7.01 45.18
C GLN A 137 -21.53 5.65 44.53
N GLU A 138 -22.73 5.11 44.74
CA GLU A 138 -23.18 3.83 44.18
C GLU A 138 -23.17 3.83 42.65
N VAL A 139 -23.37 4.99 42.03
CA VAL A 139 -23.32 5.15 40.58
C VAL A 139 -21.90 5.42 40.10
N LYS A 140 -21.09 6.14 40.91
CA LYS A 140 -19.66 6.37 40.61
C LYS A 140 -18.87 5.06 40.56
N ASP A 141 -19.19 4.11 41.42
CA ASP A 141 -18.53 2.79 41.45
C ASP A 141 -18.81 1.95 40.19
N LEU A 142 -19.86 2.29 39.43
CA LEU A 142 -20.22 1.62 38.17
C LEU A 142 -19.60 2.29 36.94
N LEU A 143 -18.85 3.38 37.11
CA LEU A 143 -18.19 4.05 35.99
C LEU A 143 -17.04 3.20 35.44
N PRO A 144 -16.85 3.17 34.12
CA PRO A 144 -15.64 2.64 33.55
C PRO A 144 -14.42 3.49 33.97
N SER A 145 -13.25 2.84 34.07
CA SER A 145 -11.98 3.50 34.40
C SER A 145 -11.70 4.70 33.50
N ASP A 146 -11.00 5.71 34.02
CA ASP A 146 -10.57 6.89 33.27
C ASP A 146 -9.63 6.55 32.10
N ASP A 147 -8.97 5.39 32.14
CA ASP A 147 -8.12 4.88 31.05
C ASP A 147 -8.92 4.30 29.88
N THR A 148 -10.24 4.12 30.04
CA THR A 148 -11.12 3.63 28.98
C THR A 148 -11.23 4.69 27.88
N PRO A 149 -11.05 4.35 26.59
CA PRO A 149 -11.18 5.31 25.49
C PRO A 149 -12.49 6.10 25.57
N ILE A 150 -12.42 7.42 25.35
CA ILE A 150 -13.57 8.33 25.49
C ILE A 150 -14.79 7.88 24.68
N LYS A 151 -14.53 7.28 23.50
CA LYS A 151 -15.54 6.73 22.58
C LYS A 151 -16.41 5.66 23.24
N ASP A 152 -15.84 4.87 24.15
CA ASP A 152 -16.53 3.78 24.84
C ASP A 152 -17.06 4.24 26.20
N ARG A 153 -16.33 5.12 26.88
CA ARG A 153 -16.71 5.72 28.18
C ARG A 153 -17.95 6.61 28.06
N TYR A 154 -17.99 7.50 27.07
CA TYR A 154 -19.08 8.47 26.88
C TYR A 154 -20.49 7.83 26.83
N PRO A 155 -20.77 6.82 25.97
CA PRO A 155 -22.10 6.21 25.92
C PRO A 155 -22.47 5.45 27.21
N GLN A 156 -21.50 4.95 27.99
CA GLN A 156 -21.77 4.32 29.28
C GLN A 156 -22.17 5.36 30.33
N VAL A 157 -21.46 6.49 30.40
CA VAL A 157 -21.80 7.60 31.29
C VAL A 157 -23.19 8.15 30.97
N GLN A 158 -23.55 8.31 29.68
CA GLN A 158 -24.89 8.77 29.30
C GLN A 158 -26.01 7.83 29.79
N LYS A 159 -25.79 6.51 29.79
CA LYS A 159 -26.75 5.54 30.36
C LYS A 159 -26.91 5.69 31.87
N LEU A 160 -25.80 5.93 32.57
CA LEU A 160 -25.80 6.12 34.03
C LEU A 160 -26.44 7.46 34.43
N GLN A 161 -26.26 8.54 33.64
CA GLN A 161 -26.93 9.82 33.89
C GLN A 161 -28.45 9.66 33.95
N ALA A 162 -29.04 8.94 32.99
CA ALA A 162 -30.48 8.68 32.98
C ALA A 162 -30.97 7.89 34.22
N PHE A 163 -30.09 7.13 34.86
CA PHE A 163 -30.38 6.46 36.12
C PHE A 163 -30.28 7.41 37.32
N VAL A 164 -29.26 8.29 37.35
CA VAL A 164 -29.11 9.35 38.35
C VAL A 164 -30.33 10.27 38.34
N ASP A 165 -30.80 10.69 37.16
CA ASP A 165 -31.98 11.55 37.03
C ASP A 165 -33.24 10.90 37.64
N LYS A 166 -33.42 9.58 37.46
CA LYS A 166 -34.53 8.84 38.08
C LYS A 166 -34.40 8.75 39.60
N LEU A 167 -33.19 8.52 40.11
CA LEU A 167 -32.93 8.49 41.55
C LEU A 167 -33.23 9.86 42.19
N GLN A 168 -32.81 10.95 41.55
CA GLN A 168 -33.03 12.31 42.04
C GLN A 168 -34.48 12.78 41.88
N ALA A 169 -35.18 12.34 40.84
CA ALA A 169 -36.59 12.65 40.62
C ALA A 169 -37.54 11.89 41.58
N THR A 170 -37.05 10.90 42.33
CA THR A 170 -37.87 10.20 43.33
C THR A 170 -37.88 11.04 44.60
N PRO A 171 -38.97 11.76 44.95
CA PRO A 171 -39.02 12.50 46.20
C PRO A 171 -38.83 11.52 47.34
N ALA A 172 -38.00 11.88 48.32
CA ALA A 172 -37.81 11.11 49.54
C ALA A 172 -39.16 10.96 50.26
N THR A 173 -39.92 9.92 49.92
CA THR A 173 -41.03 9.47 50.74
C THR A 173 -40.39 8.95 52.02
N LYS A 174 -40.40 9.79 53.06
CA LYS A 174 -40.01 9.44 54.42
C LYS A 174 -40.47 8.00 54.72
N PRO A 175 -39.55 7.06 54.95
CA PRO A 175 -39.91 5.73 55.44
C PRO A 175 -40.62 5.92 56.78
N GLY A 176 -41.95 5.74 56.81
CA GLY A 176 -42.76 5.93 58.03
C GLY A 176 -44.04 6.76 57.89
N HIS A 177 -44.39 7.26 56.71
CA HIS A 177 -45.68 7.94 56.48
C HIS A 177 -46.57 7.22 55.45
N ALA A 178 -46.60 5.89 55.49
CA ALA A 178 -47.79 5.19 55.00
C ALA A 178 -48.92 5.50 56.00
N PRO A 179 -50.07 6.06 55.57
CA PRO A 179 -51.23 6.13 56.44
C PRO A 179 -51.56 4.70 56.86
N ASN A 180 -51.52 4.45 58.17
CA ASN A 180 -51.96 3.20 58.77
C ASN A 180 -53.32 2.84 58.12
N PRO A 181 -53.49 1.67 57.49
CA PRO A 181 -54.74 1.32 56.83
C PRO A 181 -55.86 1.50 57.86
N LYS A 182 -56.80 2.41 57.56
CA LYS A 182 -57.96 2.60 58.44
C LYS A 182 -58.63 1.23 58.58
N PRO A 183 -58.83 0.71 59.80
CA PRO A 183 -59.60 -0.50 59.98
C PRO A 183 -60.94 -0.27 59.30
N ALA A 184 -61.27 -1.12 58.34
CA ALA A 184 -62.55 -1.06 57.66
C ALA A 184 -63.62 -1.05 58.74
N THR A 185 -64.39 0.02 58.82
CA THR A 185 -65.62 0.11 59.60
C THR A 185 -66.59 -0.93 59.03
N GLN A 186 -66.40 -2.18 59.43
CA GLN A 186 -67.39 -3.24 59.32
C GLN A 186 -68.44 -2.90 60.37
N THR A 187 -69.48 -2.18 59.96
CA THR A 187 -70.65 -2.00 60.80
C THR A 187 -71.26 -3.38 61.11
N PRO A 188 -71.81 -3.60 62.32
CA PRO A 188 -72.40 -4.89 62.70
C PRO A 188 -73.44 -5.41 61.70
N GLU A 189 -74.16 -4.49 61.06
CA GLU A 189 -75.15 -4.76 60.00
C GLU A 189 -74.53 -5.38 58.74
N GLY A 190 -73.31 -4.95 58.36
CA GLY A 190 -72.59 -5.52 57.23
C GLY A 190 -72.15 -6.97 57.47
N TYR A 191 -71.86 -7.32 58.73
CA TYR A 191 -71.55 -8.70 59.12
C TYR A 191 -72.78 -9.60 59.07
N GLN A 192 -73.92 -9.13 59.59
CA GLN A 192 -75.17 -9.89 59.56
C GLN A 192 -75.63 -10.18 58.13
N LYS A 193 -75.61 -9.17 57.26
CA LYS A 193 -76.00 -9.36 55.86
C LYS A 193 -75.10 -10.36 55.13
N LYS A 194 -73.79 -10.30 55.38
CA LYS A 194 -72.82 -11.24 54.75
C LYS A 194 -72.98 -12.67 55.29
N LEU A 195 -73.34 -12.81 56.57
CA LEU A 195 -73.66 -14.10 57.18
C LEU A 195 -74.97 -14.68 56.63
N GLU A 196 -76.02 -13.85 56.49
CA GLU A 196 -77.29 -14.26 55.88
C GLU A 196 -77.11 -14.68 54.42
N ASP A 197 -76.35 -13.93 53.64
CA ASP A 197 -76.07 -14.30 52.24
C ASP A 197 -75.26 -15.61 52.16
N GLN A 198 -74.32 -15.85 53.07
CA GLN A 198 -73.62 -17.14 53.16
C GLN A 198 -74.54 -18.30 53.59
N LEU A 199 -75.45 -18.06 54.53
CA LEU A 199 -76.39 -19.09 54.99
C LEU A 199 -77.46 -19.41 53.94
N ARG A 200 -77.88 -18.41 53.15
CA ARG A 200 -78.76 -18.59 51.98
C ARG A 200 -78.04 -19.34 50.86
N ALA A 201 -76.80 -18.97 50.54
CA ALA A 201 -76.00 -19.63 49.50
C ALA A 201 -75.63 -21.08 49.85
N SER A 202 -75.45 -21.40 51.14
CA SER A 202 -75.19 -22.77 51.61
C SER A 202 -76.45 -23.62 51.78
N GLY A 203 -77.64 -23.10 51.45
CA GLY A 203 -78.90 -23.83 51.50
C GLY A 203 -79.38 -24.18 52.91
N LYS A 204 -78.81 -23.56 53.96
CA LYS A 204 -79.12 -23.82 55.37
C LYS A 204 -80.15 -22.86 55.96
N TYR A 205 -80.60 -21.85 55.20
CA TYR A 205 -81.71 -20.95 55.59
C TYR A 205 -83.03 -21.49 55.01
N ARG A 206 -83.82 -22.19 55.82
CA ARG A 206 -85.27 -22.35 55.62
C ARG A 206 -85.95 -21.32 56.51
N ALA A 207 -86.86 -20.53 55.93
CA ALA A 207 -87.69 -19.56 56.64
C ALA A 207 -88.50 -20.20 57.76
#